data_AF-A0A1H0S1L1-F1
#
_entry.id   AF-A0A1H0S1L1-F1
#
_cell.length_a   1.000
_cell.length_b   1.000
_cell.length_c   1.000
_cell.angle_alpha   90.00
_cell.angle_beta   90.00
_cell.angle_gamma   90.00
#
_symmetry.space_group_name_H-M   'P 1'
#
loop_
_entity.id
_entity.type
_entity.pdbx_description
1 polymer ?
#
loop_
_entity_poly.entity_id
_entity_poly.type
_entity_poly.pdbx_seq_one_letter_code
_entity_poly.pdbx_strand_id
1 'polypeptide(L)'
;MFSSFVMYGVGVAGLLAAAYRFRTTHGVRTPGVLHLCGALAGVGLSAALSAPATLALAAPLEPVPNTTRLLANSLAMGAAWCVQGLLFHLVLPTERALPALRRQAVVLILGICTMSALLTLDPVPFDPDFVATYSDVPQVLGYVLVFCGYVGWSQLNFIRLIRRYVRLSDRPWLRAGLTVVQLGCASALGWALSKSASSIVVFARDGRSTGIEANLSTIFSATCVALVAIGATMPGWGPVLARSAHRLRQHHTYHALAPLWTTLHPVLDGAANSSSTDGHRPGTIEWRLTRRVVDIRDALLFLAPYRPPAGELPQEIPGRSHDPAATEAVGIVRALHRWRSGESPVVWVPRAPTPTEPADPSTEIAWLKRVARILPTVNTSTPQTPLNPTRTRSRTARIGTACAHLLTEVFAPWVLVLLLPLMVARQATETLLATLSWGLLVALTSSLLPMGVIVWGARTGRWDGHHVRDRAGRLVPFLVLLGSSVLGLGLLVALGSPWMLIALDITMVLTLLVTGVVTVWWKISMHTAVAAGSVVILAVTYGAGWWAAAPLVAAIGWSRVAVNDHTSAQVTVGTIAGTLVGGGVYAVLV
;
A
#
# COMPACT_ATOMS: atom_id res chain seq x y z
N MET A 1 26.65 -14.16 2.89
CA MET A 1 25.67 -14.93 2.09
C MET A 1 24.36 -14.17 1.84
N PHE A 2 23.65 -13.68 2.87
CA PHE A 2 22.37 -12.95 2.71
C PHE A 2 22.43 -11.78 1.70
N SER A 3 23.44 -10.90 1.82
CA SER A 3 23.63 -9.77 0.88
C SER A 3 23.73 -10.23 -0.59
N SER A 4 24.41 -11.35 -0.85
CA SER A 4 24.51 -11.91 -2.20
C SER A 4 23.18 -12.43 -2.72
N PHE A 5 22.38 -13.12 -1.88
CA PHE A 5 21.03 -13.55 -2.26
C PHE A 5 20.12 -12.38 -2.64
N VAL A 6 20.18 -11.29 -1.88
CA VAL A 6 19.41 -10.06 -2.19
C VAL A 6 19.84 -9.50 -3.55
N MET A 7 21.15 -9.39 -3.81
CA MET A 7 21.67 -8.85 -5.06
C MET A 7 21.35 -9.75 -6.26
N TYR A 8 21.38 -11.07 -6.10
CA TYR A 8 20.91 -12.00 -7.12
C TYR A 8 19.40 -11.89 -7.37
N GLY A 9 18.60 -11.73 -6.32
CA GLY A 9 17.16 -11.50 -6.44
C GLY A 9 16.86 -10.23 -7.24
N VAL A 10 17.55 -9.14 -6.96
CA VAL A 10 17.48 -7.89 -7.73
C VAL A 10 17.93 -8.11 -9.18
N GLY A 11 19.02 -8.87 -9.37
CA GLY A 11 19.55 -9.21 -10.69
C GLY A 11 18.54 -9.95 -11.57
N VAL A 12 17.98 -11.03 -11.03
CA VAL A 12 16.94 -11.84 -11.70
C VAL A 12 15.69 -11.01 -11.97
N ALA A 13 15.21 -10.25 -10.99
CA ALA A 13 14.03 -9.40 -11.16
C ALA A 13 14.24 -8.34 -12.25
N GLY A 14 15.40 -7.69 -12.29
CA GLY A 14 15.75 -6.70 -13.32
C GLY A 14 15.79 -7.30 -14.73
N LEU A 15 16.43 -8.47 -14.89
CA LEU A 15 16.50 -9.19 -16.16
C LEU A 15 15.13 -9.69 -16.63
N LEU A 16 14.32 -10.26 -15.73
CA LEU A 16 12.95 -10.70 -16.04
C LEU A 16 12.06 -9.52 -16.42
N ALA A 17 12.17 -8.38 -15.71
CA ALA A 17 11.43 -7.17 -16.05
C ALA A 17 11.83 -6.62 -17.42
N ALA A 18 13.13 -6.62 -17.75
CA ALA A 18 13.63 -6.25 -19.08
C ALA A 18 13.08 -7.17 -20.17
N ALA A 19 13.16 -8.50 -19.97
CA ALA A 19 12.66 -9.49 -20.93
C ALA A 19 11.14 -9.42 -21.11
N TYR A 20 10.39 -9.29 -20.01
CA TYR A 20 8.95 -9.09 -20.05
C TYR A 20 8.58 -7.83 -20.82
N ARG A 21 9.23 -6.70 -20.53
CA ARG A 21 8.94 -5.44 -21.21
C ARG A 21 9.30 -5.50 -22.69
N PHE A 22 10.43 -6.12 -23.02
CA PHE A 22 10.88 -6.31 -24.39
C PHE A 22 9.91 -7.18 -25.21
N ARG A 23 9.36 -8.24 -24.60
CA ARG A 23 8.40 -9.16 -25.25
C ARG A 23 6.98 -8.59 -25.36
N THR A 24 6.51 -7.88 -24.34
CA THR A 24 5.13 -7.35 -24.31
C THR A 24 4.91 -6.13 -25.20
N THR A 25 5.98 -5.54 -25.73
CA THR A 25 5.88 -4.43 -26.67
C THR A 25 5.62 -4.99 -28.08
N HIS A 26 4.35 -5.16 -28.44
CA HIS A 26 3.95 -5.56 -29.79
C HIS A 26 4.06 -4.35 -30.76
N GLY A 27 4.89 -4.45 -31.81
CA GLY A 27 5.03 -3.42 -32.87
C GLY A 27 6.44 -2.82 -33.05
N VAL A 28 6.53 -1.63 -33.66
CA VAL A 28 7.79 -0.88 -33.86
C VAL A 28 8.33 -0.41 -32.52
N ARG A 29 9.52 -0.91 -32.14
CA ARG A 29 10.15 -0.61 -30.86
C ARG A 29 10.62 0.84 -30.86
N THR A 30 10.01 1.67 -30.01
CA THR A 30 10.45 3.06 -29.85
C THR A 30 11.80 3.11 -29.13
N PRO A 31 12.65 4.12 -29.42
CA PRO A 31 13.93 4.30 -28.73
C PRO A 31 13.79 4.31 -27.20
N GLY A 32 12.71 4.89 -26.66
CA GLY A 32 12.45 4.91 -25.22
C GLY A 32 12.30 3.51 -24.60
N VAL A 33 11.64 2.57 -25.30
CA VAL A 33 11.49 1.18 -24.80
C VAL A 33 12.83 0.46 -24.76
N LEU A 34 13.70 0.68 -25.76
CA LEU A 34 15.05 0.11 -25.78
C LEU A 34 15.89 0.62 -24.62
N HIS A 35 15.87 1.92 -24.37
CA HIS A 35 16.55 2.52 -23.21
C HIS A 35 15.98 2.01 -21.88
N LEU A 36 14.68 1.83 -21.75
CA LEU A 36 14.07 1.24 -20.55
C LEU A 36 14.55 -0.21 -20.33
N CYS A 37 14.58 -1.03 -21.38
CA CYS A 37 15.06 -2.41 -21.28
C CYS A 37 16.56 -2.44 -20.94
N GLY A 38 17.37 -1.58 -21.57
CA GLY A 38 18.79 -1.44 -21.28
C GLY A 38 19.06 -1.00 -19.83
N ALA A 39 18.27 -0.08 -19.30
CA ALA A 39 18.36 0.33 -17.90
C ALA A 39 18.06 -0.83 -16.94
N LEU A 40 16.97 -1.56 -17.17
CA LEU A 40 16.56 -2.69 -16.33
C LEU A 40 17.59 -3.84 -16.37
N ALA A 41 18.08 -4.18 -17.57
CA ALA A 41 19.09 -5.21 -17.75
C ALA A 41 20.45 -4.79 -17.16
N GLY A 42 20.86 -3.54 -17.37
CA GLY A 42 22.12 -3.00 -16.84
C GLY A 42 22.15 -2.96 -15.32
N VAL A 43 21.07 -2.51 -14.66
CA VAL A 43 20.94 -2.57 -13.19
C VAL A 43 20.96 -4.02 -12.70
N GLY A 44 20.23 -4.92 -13.38
CA GLY A 44 20.16 -6.33 -12.99
C GLY A 44 21.52 -7.03 -13.08
N LEU A 45 22.24 -6.87 -14.19
CA LEU A 45 23.58 -7.42 -14.38
C LEU A 45 24.59 -6.79 -13.43
N SER A 46 24.54 -5.47 -13.25
CA SER A 46 25.40 -4.77 -12.29
C SER A 46 25.23 -5.31 -10.87
N ALA A 47 23.98 -5.53 -10.43
CA ALA A 47 23.68 -6.09 -9.11
C ALA A 47 24.21 -7.53 -8.97
N ALA A 48 24.00 -8.39 -9.97
CA ALA A 48 24.50 -9.76 -9.94
C ALA A 48 26.03 -9.82 -9.87
N LEU A 49 26.74 -8.97 -10.63
CA LEU A 49 28.21 -8.91 -10.62
C LEU A 49 28.77 -8.26 -9.35
N SER A 50 28.05 -7.32 -8.75
CA SER A 50 28.47 -6.64 -7.52
C SER A 50 28.20 -7.47 -6.26
N ALA A 51 27.56 -8.63 -6.38
CA ALA A 51 27.30 -9.50 -5.25
C ALA A 51 28.62 -10.00 -4.62
N PRO A 52 28.78 -9.96 -3.28
CA PRO A 52 30.03 -10.36 -2.62
C PRO A 52 30.49 -11.78 -3.01
N ALA A 53 29.55 -12.72 -3.14
CA ALA A 53 29.84 -14.07 -3.61
C ALA A 53 30.37 -14.10 -5.06
N THR A 54 29.79 -13.32 -5.98
CA THR A 54 30.30 -13.24 -7.37
C THR A 54 31.71 -12.68 -7.40
N LEU A 55 31.96 -11.57 -6.68
CA LEU A 55 33.27 -10.95 -6.64
C LEU A 55 34.32 -11.88 -6.02
N ALA A 56 33.99 -12.58 -4.93
CA ALA A 56 34.89 -13.54 -4.30
C ALA A 56 35.19 -14.76 -5.18
N LEU A 57 34.20 -15.25 -5.95
CA LEU A 57 34.38 -16.34 -6.89
C LEU A 57 35.18 -15.93 -8.13
N ALA A 58 35.03 -14.69 -8.59
CA ALA A 58 35.74 -14.17 -9.74
C ALA A 58 37.20 -13.80 -9.42
N ALA A 59 37.47 -13.30 -8.21
CA ALA A 59 38.79 -12.83 -7.78
C ALA A 59 39.98 -13.74 -8.14
N PRO A 60 39.95 -15.08 -7.92
CA PRO A 60 41.09 -15.95 -8.27
C PRO A 60 41.24 -16.20 -9.78
N LEU A 61 40.20 -15.93 -10.58
CA LEU A 61 40.18 -16.19 -12.03
C LEU A 61 40.50 -14.94 -12.85
N GLU A 62 40.55 -13.76 -12.21
CA GLU A 62 40.72 -12.48 -12.88
C GLU A 62 42.19 -12.23 -13.28
N PRO A 63 42.49 -12.01 -14.58
CA PRO A 63 43.84 -11.66 -15.02
C PRO A 63 44.32 -10.32 -14.47
N VAL A 64 43.37 -9.38 -14.28
CA VAL A 64 43.59 -8.08 -13.66
C VAL A 64 42.66 -8.00 -12.44
N PRO A 65 43.18 -7.78 -11.21
CA PRO A 65 42.37 -7.70 -10.00
C PRO A 65 41.23 -6.69 -10.12
N ASN A 66 40.07 -7.01 -9.53
CA ASN A 66 38.88 -6.16 -9.48
C ASN A 66 38.23 -5.87 -10.85
N THR A 67 38.46 -6.70 -11.86
CA THR A 67 37.85 -6.55 -13.21
C THR A 67 36.34 -6.71 -13.15
N THR A 68 35.81 -7.68 -12.39
CA THR A 68 34.36 -7.87 -12.24
C THR A 68 33.71 -6.65 -11.56
N ARG A 69 34.40 -6.02 -10.60
CA ARG A 69 33.94 -4.79 -9.94
C ARG A 69 33.88 -3.62 -10.93
N LEU A 70 34.90 -3.46 -11.76
CA LEU A 70 34.91 -2.47 -12.84
C LEU A 70 33.77 -2.69 -13.84
N LEU A 71 33.53 -3.94 -14.25
CA LEU A 71 32.44 -4.29 -15.15
C LEU A 71 31.07 -3.98 -14.53
N ALA A 72 30.88 -4.34 -13.26
CA ALA A 72 29.64 -4.08 -12.54
C ALA A 72 29.35 -2.58 -12.41
N ASN A 73 30.36 -1.78 -12.07
CA ASN A 73 30.23 -0.32 -12.00
C ASN A 73 29.98 0.31 -13.38
N SER A 74 30.64 -0.19 -14.43
CA SER A 74 30.43 0.27 -15.81
C SER A 74 28.99 -0.01 -16.29
N LEU A 75 28.43 -1.17 -15.94
CA LEU A 75 27.04 -1.50 -16.21
C LEU A 75 26.05 -0.61 -15.45
N ALA A 76 26.34 -0.25 -14.20
CA ALA A 76 25.53 0.72 -13.45
C ALA A 76 25.55 2.11 -14.11
N MET A 77 26.73 2.58 -14.55
CA MET A 77 26.85 3.85 -15.27
C MET A 77 26.10 3.81 -16.61
N GLY A 78 26.23 2.71 -17.38
CA GLY A 78 25.49 2.50 -18.62
C GLY A 78 23.97 2.42 -18.42
N ALA A 79 23.51 1.83 -17.31
CA ALA A 79 22.10 1.83 -16.95
C ALA A 79 21.60 3.25 -16.63
N ALA A 80 22.40 4.06 -15.93
CA ALA A 80 22.06 5.45 -15.66
C ALA A 80 21.98 6.28 -16.95
N TRP A 81 22.90 6.06 -17.90
CA TRP A 81 22.83 6.64 -19.24
C TRP A 81 21.55 6.21 -19.98
N CYS A 82 21.16 4.94 -19.88
CA CYS A 82 19.91 4.45 -20.44
C CYS A 82 18.68 5.17 -19.86
N VAL A 83 18.62 5.35 -18.54
CA VAL A 83 17.53 6.10 -17.89
C VAL A 83 17.48 7.55 -18.38
N GLN A 84 18.63 8.21 -18.52
CA GLN A 84 18.68 9.57 -19.05
C GLN A 84 18.24 9.63 -20.52
N GLY A 85 18.64 8.65 -21.34
CA GLY A 85 18.18 8.52 -22.72
C GLY A 85 16.66 8.36 -22.81
N LEU A 86 16.05 7.56 -21.94
CA LEU A 86 14.59 7.48 -21.83
C LEU A 86 13.98 8.86 -21.51
N LEU A 87 14.52 9.58 -20.53
CA LEU A 87 14.00 10.90 -20.14
C LEU A 87 14.17 11.95 -21.24
N PHE A 88 15.27 11.95 -21.98
CA PHE A 88 15.47 12.89 -23.07
C PHE A 88 14.43 12.68 -24.17
N HIS A 89 14.11 11.44 -24.54
CA HIS A 89 13.06 11.17 -25.52
C HIS A 89 11.65 11.48 -24.99
N LEU A 90 11.45 11.51 -23.66
CA LEU A 90 10.16 11.87 -23.05
C LEU A 90 9.97 13.37 -22.82
N VAL A 91 11.05 14.12 -22.55
CA VAL A 91 10.98 15.52 -22.08
C VAL A 91 11.48 16.52 -23.12
N LEU A 92 12.45 16.14 -23.95
CA LEU A 92 13.03 17.04 -24.94
C LEU A 92 12.45 16.77 -26.34
N PRO A 93 12.39 17.81 -27.20
CA PRO A 93 12.16 17.62 -28.63
C PRO A 93 13.22 16.69 -29.24
N THR A 94 12.84 15.91 -30.25
CA THR A 94 13.70 14.92 -30.93
C THR A 94 15.02 15.52 -31.44
N GLU A 95 15.00 16.76 -31.94
CA GLU A 95 16.18 17.50 -32.41
C GLU A 95 17.24 17.73 -31.32
N ARG A 96 16.81 17.89 -30.06
CA ARG A 96 17.70 18.16 -28.92
C ARG A 96 18.04 16.89 -28.12
N ALA A 97 17.25 15.83 -28.25
CA ALA A 97 17.45 14.58 -27.52
C ALA A 97 18.71 13.84 -27.96
N LEU A 98 18.95 13.68 -29.28
CA LEU A 98 20.11 12.94 -29.80
C LEU A 98 21.46 13.62 -29.49
N PRO A 99 21.64 14.94 -29.67
CA PRO A 99 22.88 15.61 -29.29
C PRO A 99 23.16 15.53 -27.79
N ALA A 100 22.13 15.66 -26.95
CA ALA A 100 22.27 15.52 -25.51
C ALA A 100 22.71 14.10 -25.12
N LEU A 101 22.10 13.08 -25.74
CA LEU A 101 22.47 11.68 -25.52
C LEU A 101 23.92 11.38 -25.93
N ARG A 102 24.38 11.92 -27.07
CA ARG A 102 25.76 11.78 -27.54
C ARG A 102 26.77 12.41 -26.58
N ARG A 103 26.49 13.62 -26.08
CA ARG A 103 27.35 14.28 -25.09
C ARG A 103 27.46 13.44 -23.81
N GLN A 104 26.35 12.86 -23.33
CA GLN A 104 26.38 11.98 -22.16
C GLN A 104 27.12 10.67 -22.43
N ALA A 105 27.04 10.13 -23.66
CA ALA A 105 27.80 8.94 -24.04
C ALA A 105 29.32 9.22 -24.00
N VAL A 106 29.77 10.40 -24.44
CA VAL A 106 31.17 10.81 -24.31
C VAL A 106 31.61 10.87 -22.85
N VAL A 107 30.79 11.46 -21.97
CA VAL A 107 31.09 11.51 -20.52
C VAL A 107 31.14 10.11 -19.90
N LEU A 108 30.22 9.22 -20.29
CA LEU A 108 30.20 7.83 -19.86
C LEU A 108 31.48 7.09 -20.28
N ILE A 109 31.84 7.17 -21.56
CA ILE A 109 33.02 6.50 -22.12
C ILE A 109 34.28 7.04 -21.44
N LEU A 110 34.43 8.36 -21.32
CA LEU A 110 35.56 8.97 -20.63
C LEU A 110 35.64 8.49 -19.18
N GLY A 111 34.51 8.44 -18.45
CA GLY A 111 34.47 7.94 -17.08
C GLY A 111 34.91 6.48 -16.96
N ILE A 112 34.41 5.60 -17.83
CA ILE A 112 34.80 4.17 -17.86
C ILE A 112 36.28 4.03 -18.21
N CYS A 113 36.79 4.77 -19.20
CA CYS A 113 38.20 4.75 -19.58
C CYS A 113 39.10 5.21 -18.42
N THR A 114 38.74 6.31 -17.75
CA THR A 114 39.49 6.80 -16.57
C THR A 114 39.47 5.78 -15.43
N MET A 115 38.30 5.21 -15.11
CA MET A 115 38.19 4.17 -14.08
C MET A 115 39.02 2.93 -14.42
N SER A 116 39.00 2.51 -15.69
CA SER A 116 39.80 1.37 -16.17
C SER A 116 41.29 1.65 -16.02
N ALA A 117 41.76 2.82 -16.48
CA ALA A 117 43.15 3.22 -16.37
C ALA A 117 43.63 3.25 -14.90
N LEU A 118 42.87 3.89 -14.01
CA LEU A 118 43.21 3.98 -12.58
C LEU A 118 43.35 2.61 -11.92
N LEU A 119 42.49 1.65 -12.28
CA LEU A 119 42.51 0.30 -11.70
C LEU A 119 43.64 -0.58 -12.27
N THR A 120 44.09 -0.30 -13.49
CA THR A 120 45.21 -1.02 -14.13
C THR A 120 46.60 -0.48 -13.78
N LEU A 121 46.70 0.80 -13.38
CA LEU A 121 48.00 1.44 -13.09
C LEU A 121 48.66 0.91 -11.82
N ASP A 122 47.87 0.58 -10.79
CA ASP A 122 48.37 0.04 -9.52
C ASP A 122 47.36 -1.00 -8.98
N PRO A 123 47.46 -2.27 -9.43
CA PRO A 123 46.45 -3.28 -9.13
C PRO A 123 46.47 -3.67 -7.65
N VAL A 124 45.37 -3.38 -6.94
CA VAL A 124 45.16 -3.83 -5.56
C VAL A 124 44.44 -5.19 -5.52
N PRO A 125 44.71 -6.05 -4.52
CA PRO A 125 44.01 -7.33 -4.36
C PRO A 125 42.49 -7.16 -4.19
N PHE A 126 41.77 -8.28 -4.32
CA PHE A 126 40.34 -8.29 -4.02
C PHE A 126 40.11 -8.15 -2.52
N ASP A 127 39.27 -7.19 -2.15
CA ASP A 127 38.72 -7.06 -0.80
C ASP A 127 37.20 -6.78 -0.88
N PRO A 128 36.37 -7.44 -0.04
CA PRO A 128 34.93 -7.17 0.02
C PRO A 128 34.61 -5.71 0.33
N ASP A 129 35.34 -5.10 1.26
CA ASP A 129 35.19 -3.73 1.76
C ASP A 129 36.18 -2.77 1.09
N PHE A 130 36.33 -2.91 -0.23
CA PHE A 130 37.23 -2.15 -1.12
C PHE A 130 37.45 -0.66 -0.78
N VAL A 131 36.41 0.09 -0.41
CA VAL A 131 36.53 1.51 -0.03
C VAL A 131 37.19 1.69 1.34
N ALA A 132 36.81 0.89 2.33
CA ALA A 132 37.39 0.99 3.66
C ALA A 132 38.86 0.53 3.65
N THR A 133 39.18 -0.44 2.80
CA THR A 133 40.50 -1.11 2.77
C THR A 133 41.53 -0.38 1.91
N TYR A 134 41.12 0.23 0.78
CA TYR A 134 42.07 0.74 -0.22
C TYR A 134 41.92 2.23 -0.58
N SER A 135 41.04 3.01 0.07
CA SER A 135 40.89 4.44 -0.29
C SER A 135 42.09 5.31 0.11
N ASP A 136 43.03 4.80 0.87
CA ASP A 136 44.35 5.40 1.11
C ASP A 136 45.23 5.42 -0.15
N VAL A 137 44.98 4.50 -1.10
CA VAL A 137 45.64 4.47 -2.40
C VAL A 137 45.04 5.54 -3.33
N PRO A 138 45.82 6.51 -3.86
CA PRO A 138 45.31 7.61 -4.68
C PRO A 138 44.51 7.17 -5.92
N GLN A 139 44.91 6.06 -6.54
CA GLN A 139 44.29 5.48 -7.73
C GLN A 139 42.88 4.94 -7.41
N VAL A 140 42.74 4.28 -6.27
CA VAL A 140 41.45 3.75 -5.78
C VAL A 140 40.53 4.89 -5.34
N LEU A 141 41.06 5.90 -4.65
CA LEU A 141 40.30 7.12 -4.34
C LEU A 141 39.78 7.77 -5.63
N GLY A 142 40.65 7.96 -6.62
CA GLY A 142 40.30 8.50 -7.94
C GLY A 142 39.20 7.68 -8.62
N TYR A 143 39.30 6.36 -8.59
CA TYR A 143 38.30 5.44 -9.14
C TYR A 143 36.93 5.64 -8.48
N VAL A 144 36.88 5.70 -7.15
CA VAL A 144 35.62 5.87 -6.39
C VAL A 144 35.03 7.25 -6.65
N LEU A 145 35.84 8.31 -6.71
CA LEU A 145 35.40 9.67 -6.98
C LEU A 145 34.85 9.83 -8.40
N VAL A 146 35.47 9.21 -9.42
CA VAL A 146 34.96 9.24 -10.79
C VAL A 146 33.62 8.53 -10.88
N PHE A 147 33.50 7.34 -10.27
CA PHE A 147 32.24 6.59 -10.25
C PHE A 147 31.12 7.35 -9.52
N CYS A 148 31.37 7.79 -8.28
CA CYS A 148 30.40 8.50 -7.47
C CYS A 148 30.05 9.87 -8.08
N GLY A 149 31.03 10.55 -8.68
CA GLY A 149 30.84 11.80 -9.42
C GLY A 149 29.91 11.63 -10.62
N TYR A 150 30.11 10.58 -11.42
CA TYR A 150 29.21 10.27 -12.54
C TYR A 150 27.80 9.94 -12.06
N VAL A 151 27.66 9.08 -11.04
CA VAL A 151 26.36 8.73 -10.47
C VAL A 151 25.65 9.97 -9.92
N GLY A 152 26.35 10.80 -9.13
CA GLY A 152 25.80 12.03 -8.57
C GLY A 152 25.36 13.03 -9.63
N TRP A 153 26.20 13.27 -10.65
CA TRP A 153 25.84 14.09 -11.80
C TRP A 153 24.62 13.54 -12.55
N SER A 154 24.55 12.22 -12.72
CA SER A 154 23.43 11.56 -13.38
C SER A 154 22.12 11.74 -12.61
N GLN A 155 22.14 11.56 -11.28
CA GLN A 155 20.98 11.80 -10.42
C GLN A 155 20.53 13.26 -10.43
N LEU A 156 21.47 14.21 -10.42
CA LEU A 156 21.14 15.63 -10.49
C LEU A 156 20.44 15.99 -11.81
N ASN A 157 20.91 15.43 -12.93
CA ASN A 157 20.25 15.59 -14.23
C ASN A 157 18.85 14.96 -14.25
N PHE A 158 18.71 13.75 -13.69
CA PHE A 158 17.41 13.08 -13.56
C PHE A 158 16.42 13.96 -12.77
N ILE A 159 16.83 14.45 -11.59
CA ILE A 159 16.01 15.33 -10.75
C ILE A 159 15.59 16.58 -11.52
N ARG A 160 16.52 17.25 -12.21
CA ARG A 160 16.22 18.46 -13.01
C ARG A 160 15.21 18.19 -14.13
N LEU A 161 15.38 17.11 -14.89
CA LEU A 161 14.50 16.74 -16.01
C LEU A 161 13.11 16.34 -15.55
N ILE A 162 13.00 15.47 -14.54
CA ILE A 162 11.71 15.09 -13.97
C ILE A 162 11.00 16.30 -13.36
N ARG A 163 11.71 17.26 -12.75
CA ARG A 163 11.08 18.45 -12.17
C ARG A 163 10.40 19.30 -13.24
N ARG A 164 11.00 19.36 -14.44
CA ARG A 164 10.38 20.01 -15.59
C ARG A 164 9.12 19.27 -16.03
N TYR A 165 9.18 17.94 -16.13
CA TYR A 165 8.04 17.11 -16.54
C TYR A 165 6.87 17.13 -15.53
N VAL A 166 7.17 17.08 -14.22
CA VAL A 166 6.21 17.17 -13.11
C VAL A 166 5.42 18.48 -13.17
N ARG A 167 6.08 19.60 -13.51
CA ARG A 167 5.43 20.91 -13.66
C ARG A 167 4.47 20.99 -14.85
N LEU A 168 4.62 20.11 -15.84
CA LEU A 168 3.80 20.06 -17.05
C LEU A 168 2.66 19.02 -16.96
N SER A 169 2.58 18.25 -15.86
CA SER A 169 1.64 17.13 -15.74
C SER A 169 0.37 17.53 -14.97
N ASP A 170 -0.79 17.47 -15.63
CA ASP A 170 -2.11 17.77 -15.01
C ASP A 170 -2.66 16.62 -14.14
N ARG A 171 -2.05 15.43 -14.22
CA ARG A 171 -2.50 14.25 -13.47
C ARG A 171 -1.94 14.27 -12.04
N PRO A 172 -2.76 14.46 -10.99
CA PRO A 172 -2.27 14.72 -9.63
C PRO A 172 -1.49 13.53 -9.03
N TRP A 173 -1.93 12.30 -9.28
CA TRP A 173 -1.26 11.09 -8.76
C TRP A 173 0.00 10.72 -9.53
N LEU A 174 0.07 11.06 -10.82
CA LEU A 174 1.31 10.94 -11.60
C LEU A 174 2.34 11.96 -11.09
N ARG A 175 1.90 13.20 -10.86
CA ARG A 175 2.72 14.28 -10.31
C ARG A 175 3.24 13.91 -8.92
N ALA A 176 2.38 13.44 -8.02
CA ALA A 176 2.77 12.98 -6.69
C ALA A 176 3.77 11.81 -6.75
N GLY A 177 3.50 10.79 -7.58
CA GLY A 177 4.40 9.66 -7.77
C GLY A 177 5.79 10.06 -8.26
N LEU A 178 5.86 10.90 -9.30
CA LEU A 178 7.12 11.40 -9.82
C LEU A 178 7.88 12.27 -8.83
N THR A 179 7.20 13.09 -8.02
CA THR A 179 7.84 13.85 -6.93
C THR A 179 8.47 12.94 -5.89
N VAL A 180 7.79 11.85 -5.51
CA VAL A 180 8.36 10.86 -4.57
C VAL A 180 9.57 10.15 -5.19
N VAL A 181 9.53 9.80 -6.48
CA VAL A 181 10.70 9.27 -7.20
C VAL A 181 11.88 10.26 -7.16
N GLN A 182 11.64 11.57 -7.31
CA GLN A 182 12.71 12.56 -7.20
C GLN A 182 13.34 12.63 -5.81
N LEU A 183 12.55 12.47 -4.74
CA LEU A 183 13.08 12.38 -3.38
C LEU A 183 13.95 11.13 -3.22
N GLY A 184 13.55 10.01 -3.83
CA GLY A 184 14.37 8.80 -3.92
C GLY A 184 15.72 9.06 -4.61
N CYS A 185 15.71 9.70 -5.78
CA CYS A 185 16.94 10.10 -6.48
C CYS A 185 17.80 11.10 -5.70
N ALA A 186 17.19 12.00 -4.92
CA ALA A 186 17.93 12.90 -4.03
C ALA A 186 18.61 12.13 -2.90
N SER A 187 17.97 11.08 -2.38
CA SER A 187 18.59 10.14 -1.44
C SER A 187 19.77 9.39 -2.06
N ALA A 188 19.67 8.94 -3.32
CA ALA A 188 20.78 8.34 -4.06
C ALA A 188 21.94 9.33 -4.31
N LEU A 189 21.66 10.61 -4.52
CA LEU A 189 22.69 11.65 -4.58
C LEU A 189 23.38 11.80 -3.21
N GLY A 190 22.62 11.77 -2.11
CA GLY A 190 23.15 11.75 -0.74
C GLY A 190 24.06 10.55 -0.50
N TRP A 191 23.69 9.37 -1.00
CA TRP A 191 24.54 8.19 -1.00
C TRP A 191 25.87 8.45 -1.71
N ALA A 192 25.85 8.93 -2.95
CA ALA A 192 27.07 9.19 -3.72
C ALA A 192 27.98 10.23 -3.03
N LEU A 193 27.41 11.31 -2.48
CA LEU A 193 28.14 12.32 -1.73
C LEU A 193 28.76 11.76 -0.45
N SER A 194 27.99 10.97 0.30
CA SER A 194 28.48 10.31 1.52
C SER A 194 29.64 9.37 1.23
N LYS A 195 29.59 8.65 0.10
CA LYS A 195 30.64 7.72 -0.33
C LYS A 195 31.90 8.42 -0.84
N SER A 196 31.76 9.55 -1.55
CA SER A 196 32.90 10.41 -1.90
C SER A 196 33.54 11.00 -0.64
N ALA A 197 32.73 11.51 0.30
CA ALA A 197 33.21 12.09 1.55
C ALA A 197 33.93 11.06 2.42
N SER A 198 33.37 9.85 2.55
CA SER A 198 34.02 8.75 3.28
C SER A 198 35.37 8.39 2.69
N SER A 199 35.44 8.27 1.35
CA SER A 199 36.70 7.93 0.67
C SER A 199 37.77 9.01 0.89
N ILE A 200 37.39 10.30 0.85
CA ILE A 200 38.30 11.41 1.16
C ILE A 200 38.75 11.40 2.62
N VAL A 201 37.85 11.08 3.56
CA VAL A 201 38.19 10.99 4.99
C VAL A 201 39.14 9.83 5.26
N VAL A 202 38.91 8.67 4.67
CA VAL A 202 39.81 7.50 4.78
C VAL A 202 41.19 7.85 4.22
N PHE A 203 41.25 8.50 3.06
CA PHE A 203 42.50 8.98 2.46
C PHE A 203 43.22 9.99 3.37
N ALA A 204 42.51 10.99 3.89
CA ALA A 204 43.06 12.02 4.76
C ALA A 204 43.49 11.53 6.15
N ARG A 205 43.13 10.29 6.52
CA ARG A 205 43.44 9.66 7.81
C ARG A 205 44.33 8.42 7.66
N ASP A 206 45.10 8.34 6.57
CA ASP A 206 46.03 7.24 6.30
C ASP A 206 45.36 5.85 6.44
N GLY A 207 44.18 5.68 5.87
CA GLY A 207 43.46 4.40 5.83
C GLY A 207 42.56 4.10 7.05
N ARG A 208 42.46 5.01 8.02
CA ARG A 208 41.61 4.79 9.22
C ARG A 208 40.13 5.12 8.96
N SER A 209 39.32 4.08 8.73
CA SER A 209 37.84 4.21 8.60
C SER A 209 37.16 4.61 9.91
N THR A 210 36.07 5.37 9.80
CA THR A 210 35.27 5.87 10.93
C THR A 210 34.10 4.96 11.32
N GLY A 211 33.81 3.92 10.53
CA GLY A 211 32.69 2.98 10.75
C GLY A 211 31.28 3.55 10.52
N ILE A 212 31.10 4.88 10.58
CA ILE A 212 29.82 5.59 10.34
C ILE A 212 29.37 5.47 8.86
N GLU A 213 30.33 5.26 7.97
CA GLU A 213 30.18 5.27 6.52
C GLU A 213 29.24 4.17 6.01
N ALA A 214 29.31 2.97 6.60
CA ALA A 214 28.46 1.83 6.25
C ALA A 214 26.99 2.09 6.61
N ASN A 215 26.74 2.71 7.77
CA ASN A 215 25.39 3.03 8.24
C ASN A 215 24.74 4.09 7.34
N LEU A 216 25.45 5.16 7.00
CA LEU A 216 24.95 6.20 6.10
C LEU A 216 24.65 5.65 4.71
N SER A 217 25.57 4.85 4.14
CA SER A 217 25.38 4.22 2.83
C SER A 217 24.12 3.33 2.81
N THR A 218 23.89 2.57 3.87
CA THR A 218 22.72 1.68 4.00
C THR A 218 21.43 2.48 4.11
N ILE A 219 21.39 3.52 4.95
CA ILE A 219 20.19 4.37 5.14
C ILE A 219 19.80 5.06 3.84
N PHE A 220 20.74 5.70 3.14
CA PHE A 220 20.45 6.38 1.88
C PHE A 220 19.98 5.41 0.79
N SER A 221 20.62 4.25 0.67
CA SER A 221 20.25 3.25 -0.33
C SER A 221 18.86 2.66 -0.05
N ALA A 222 18.56 2.29 1.21
CA ALA A 222 17.25 1.77 1.60
C ALA A 222 16.14 2.82 1.40
N THR A 223 16.41 4.07 1.79
CA THR A 223 15.46 5.18 1.60
C THR A 223 15.21 5.44 0.12
N CYS A 224 16.25 5.44 -0.72
CA CYS A 224 16.12 5.57 -2.17
C CYS A 224 15.20 4.48 -2.75
N VAL A 225 15.49 3.21 -2.47
CA VAL A 225 14.71 2.08 -2.99
C VAL A 225 13.24 2.17 -2.57
N ALA A 226 12.98 2.45 -1.29
CA ALA A 226 11.62 2.58 -0.76
C ALA A 226 10.84 3.72 -1.46
N LEU A 227 11.44 4.91 -1.56
CA LEU A 227 10.80 6.07 -2.18
C LEU A 227 10.57 5.84 -3.68
N VAL A 228 11.54 5.29 -4.42
CA VAL A 228 11.37 5.00 -5.84
C VAL A 228 10.25 3.96 -6.07
N ALA A 229 10.18 2.90 -5.26
CA ALA A 229 9.12 1.89 -5.37
C ALA A 229 7.73 2.47 -5.07
N ILE A 230 7.60 3.26 -4.00
CA ILE A 230 6.34 3.94 -3.65
C ILE A 230 5.93 4.90 -4.77
N GLY A 231 6.86 5.76 -5.21
CA GLY A 231 6.61 6.76 -6.23
C GLY A 231 6.25 6.18 -7.60
N ALA A 232 6.91 5.11 -8.01
CA ALA A 232 6.66 4.43 -9.29
C ALA A 232 5.29 3.71 -9.32
N THR A 233 4.82 3.21 -8.18
CA THR A 233 3.53 2.47 -8.09
C THR A 233 2.34 3.38 -7.79
N MET A 234 2.58 4.59 -7.25
CA MET A 234 1.55 5.55 -6.86
C MET A 234 0.52 5.90 -7.94
N PRO A 235 0.88 6.06 -9.23
CA PRO A 235 -0.12 6.33 -10.26
C PRO A 235 -1.13 5.19 -10.46
N GLY A 236 -0.76 3.96 -10.10
CA GLY A 236 -1.64 2.79 -10.18
C GLY A 236 -2.68 2.75 -9.07
N TRP A 237 -2.27 2.95 -7.82
CA TRP A 237 -3.18 2.83 -6.66
C TRP A 237 -3.77 4.16 -6.17
N GLY A 238 -3.14 5.30 -6.46
CA GLY A 238 -3.57 6.63 -6.02
C GLY A 238 -5.01 6.99 -6.43
N PRO A 239 -5.40 6.84 -7.71
CA PRO A 239 -6.78 7.07 -8.14
C PRO A 239 -7.80 6.12 -7.50
N VAL A 240 -7.40 4.89 -7.16
CA VAL A 240 -8.24 3.94 -6.43
C VAL A 240 -8.48 4.44 -5.01
N LEU A 241 -7.41 4.87 -4.33
CA LEU A 241 -7.48 5.44 -2.99
C LEU A 241 -8.38 6.70 -2.94
N ALA A 242 -8.22 7.60 -3.92
CA ALA A 242 -9.04 8.81 -4.04
C ALA A 242 -10.52 8.50 -4.23
N ARG A 243 -10.86 7.54 -5.10
CA ARG A 243 -12.24 7.08 -5.31
C ARG A 243 -12.83 6.47 -4.05
N SER A 244 -12.05 5.67 -3.32
CA SER A 244 -12.49 5.08 -2.05
C SER A 244 -12.73 6.14 -0.98
N ALA A 245 -11.84 7.14 -0.86
CA ALA A 245 -12.04 8.26 0.05
C ALA A 245 -13.27 9.10 -0.31
N HIS A 246 -13.52 9.32 -1.62
CA HIS A 246 -14.72 10.01 -2.09
C HIS A 246 -16.00 9.24 -1.76
N ARG A 247 -16.05 7.92 -2.04
CA ARG A 247 -17.18 7.05 -1.66
C ARG A 247 -17.43 7.04 -0.16
N LEU A 248 -16.37 7.05 0.66
CA LEU A 248 -16.52 7.13 2.12
C LEU A 248 -17.18 8.43 2.55
N ARG A 249 -16.76 9.56 1.98
CA ARG A 249 -17.40 10.88 2.24
C ARG A 249 -18.86 10.89 1.81
N GLN A 250 -19.20 10.28 0.67
CA GLN A 250 -20.59 10.09 0.24
C GLN A 250 -21.38 9.22 1.22
N HIS A 251 -20.80 8.13 1.73
CA HIS A 251 -21.48 7.25 2.67
C HIS A 251 -21.72 7.92 4.04
N HIS A 252 -20.72 8.60 4.58
CA HIS A 252 -20.87 9.42 5.78
C HIS A 252 -21.94 10.49 5.61
N THR A 253 -22.02 11.09 4.41
CA THR A 253 -23.00 12.14 4.11
C THR A 253 -24.40 11.57 3.96
N TYR A 254 -24.55 10.40 3.31
CA TYR A 254 -25.81 9.67 3.23
C TYR A 254 -26.38 9.32 4.60
N HIS A 255 -25.54 8.83 5.52
CA HIS A 255 -25.94 8.53 6.90
C HIS A 255 -26.17 9.80 7.74
N ALA A 256 -25.37 10.85 7.55
CA ALA A 256 -25.59 12.12 8.25
C ALA A 256 -26.94 12.77 7.88
N LEU A 257 -27.44 12.52 6.66
CA LEU A 257 -28.76 12.97 6.21
C LEU A 257 -29.89 12.02 6.60
N ALA A 258 -29.59 10.83 7.14
CA ALA A 258 -30.59 9.82 7.45
C ALA A 258 -31.67 10.32 8.43
N PRO A 259 -31.35 11.01 9.55
CA PRO A 259 -32.38 11.48 10.49
C PRO A 259 -33.41 12.39 9.83
N LEU A 260 -32.94 13.37 9.05
CA LEU A 260 -33.78 14.31 8.32
C LEU A 260 -34.65 13.59 7.28
N TRP A 261 -34.05 12.71 6.47
CA TRP A 261 -34.78 11.94 5.46
C TRP A 261 -35.84 11.05 6.11
N THR A 262 -35.54 10.32 7.19
CA THR A 262 -36.52 9.45 7.86
C THR A 262 -37.70 10.23 8.46
N THR A 263 -37.47 11.46 8.92
CA THR A 263 -38.54 12.31 9.45
C THR A 263 -39.46 12.85 8.34
N LEU A 264 -38.89 13.11 7.16
CA LEU A 264 -39.61 13.68 6.01
C LEU A 264 -40.21 12.64 5.07
N HIS A 265 -39.68 11.41 5.03
CA HIS A 265 -40.09 10.37 4.10
C HIS A 265 -41.61 10.07 4.11
N PRO A 266 -42.32 10.06 5.26
CA PRO A 266 -43.78 9.84 5.27
C PRO A 266 -44.58 10.92 4.53
N VAL A 267 -44.04 12.14 4.39
CA VAL A 267 -44.67 13.22 3.62
C VAL A 267 -44.68 12.87 2.14
N LEU A 268 -43.58 12.29 1.65
CA LEU A 268 -43.47 11.84 0.26
C LEU A 268 -44.41 10.66 -0.01
N ASP A 269 -44.51 9.69 0.90
CA ASP A 269 -45.43 8.56 0.75
C ASP A 269 -46.90 9.03 0.78
N GLY A 270 -47.23 9.97 1.66
CA GLY A 270 -48.55 10.59 1.73
C GLY A 270 -48.91 11.42 0.49
N ALA A 271 -47.92 12.11 -0.11
CA ALA A 271 -48.07 12.87 -1.35
C ALA A 271 -48.10 11.96 -2.60
N ALA A 272 -47.39 10.83 -2.57
CA ALA A 272 -47.23 9.88 -3.68
C ALA A 272 -48.36 8.83 -3.79
N ASN A 273 -49.48 9.02 -3.09
CA ASN A 273 -50.73 8.29 -3.35
C ASN A 273 -51.28 8.50 -4.79
N SER A 274 -50.55 9.22 -5.65
CA SER A 274 -50.66 9.08 -7.11
C SER A 274 -49.29 8.72 -7.71
N SER A 275 -49.18 7.48 -8.22
CA SER A 275 -48.15 6.97 -9.12
C SER A 275 -46.70 6.78 -8.60
N SER A 276 -46.35 5.53 -8.27
CA SER A 276 -45.39 4.69 -9.01
C SER A 276 -44.73 3.64 -8.10
N THR A 277 -45.18 2.40 -8.25
CA THR A 277 -44.45 1.20 -7.83
C THR A 277 -43.29 0.97 -8.80
N ASP A 278 -42.16 1.65 -8.61
CA ASP A 278 -40.93 1.32 -9.33
C ASP A 278 -40.03 0.43 -8.46
N GLY A 279 -39.77 -0.77 -8.98
CA GLY A 279 -39.02 -1.83 -8.31
C GLY A 279 -37.64 -1.34 -7.86
N HIS A 280 -37.37 -1.50 -6.57
CA HIS A 280 -36.08 -1.19 -5.94
C HIS A 280 -34.94 -1.95 -6.63
N ARG A 281 -34.24 -1.30 -7.56
CA ARG A 281 -32.90 -1.72 -7.96
C ARG A 281 -31.89 -1.11 -6.99
N PRO A 282 -30.99 -1.89 -6.36
CA PRO A 282 -29.97 -1.33 -5.50
C PRO A 282 -28.96 -0.52 -6.34
N GLY A 283 -29.17 0.80 -6.42
CA GLY A 283 -28.24 1.74 -7.04
C GLY A 283 -26.95 1.92 -6.23
N THR A 284 -25.92 2.45 -6.88
CA THR A 284 -24.64 2.82 -6.23
C THR A 284 -24.88 3.81 -5.07
N ILE A 285 -23.93 3.93 -4.13
CA ILE A 285 -24.06 4.87 -3.00
C ILE A 285 -24.22 6.32 -3.48
N GLU A 286 -23.60 6.65 -4.62
CA GLU A 286 -23.73 7.92 -5.31
C GLU A 286 -25.18 8.18 -5.72
N TRP A 287 -25.82 7.23 -6.43
CA TRP A 287 -27.22 7.35 -6.81
C TRP A 287 -28.14 7.47 -5.59
N ARG A 288 -27.93 6.66 -4.54
CA ARG A 288 -28.72 6.70 -3.31
C ARG A 288 -28.58 8.02 -2.56
N LEU A 289 -27.38 8.59 -2.52
CA LEU A 289 -27.16 9.91 -1.94
C LEU A 289 -27.88 10.99 -2.74
N THR A 290 -27.71 11.00 -4.06
CA THR A 290 -28.41 11.95 -4.95
C THR A 290 -29.92 11.84 -4.78
N ARG A 291 -30.47 10.62 -4.78
CA ARG A 291 -31.90 10.39 -4.59
C ARG A 291 -32.39 10.89 -3.24
N ARG A 292 -31.66 10.61 -2.16
CA ARG A 292 -31.99 11.09 -0.81
C ARG A 292 -32.00 12.62 -0.71
N VAL A 293 -31.07 13.31 -1.38
CA VAL A 293 -31.05 14.78 -1.41
C VAL A 293 -32.28 15.32 -2.15
N VAL A 294 -32.64 14.73 -3.29
CA VAL A 294 -33.84 15.08 -4.06
C VAL A 294 -35.11 14.85 -3.22
N ASP A 295 -35.26 13.67 -2.61
CA ASP A 295 -36.40 13.34 -1.75
C ASP A 295 -36.56 14.36 -0.59
N ILE A 296 -35.46 14.73 0.08
CA ILE A 296 -35.49 15.75 1.14
C ILE A 296 -36.01 17.08 0.57
N ARG A 297 -35.52 17.50 -0.59
CA ARG A 297 -35.92 18.76 -1.23
C ARG A 297 -37.40 18.76 -1.62
N ASP A 298 -37.87 17.67 -2.21
CA ASP A 298 -39.27 17.52 -2.60
C ASP A 298 -40.20 17.55 -1.39
N ALA A 299 -39.82 16.87 -0.30
CA ALA A 299 -40.59 16.90 0.95
C ALA A 299 -40.61 18.31 1.57
N LEU A 300 -39.49 19.03 1.55
CA LEU A 300 -39.40 20.41 2.06
C LEU A 300 -40.24 21.38 1.22
N LEU A 301 -40.27 21.21 -0.11
CA LEU A 301 -41.12 21.98 -1.02
C LEU A 301 -42.60 21.69 -0.75
N PHE A 302 -42.97 20.42 -0.56
CA PHE A 302 -44.33 20.03 -0.21
C PHE A 302 -44.79 20.61 1.13
N LEU A 303 -43.90 20.65 2.13
CA LEU A 303 -44.18 21.24 3.45
C LEU A 303 -44.14 22.78 3.46
N ALA A 304 -43.69 23.44 2.40
CA ALA A 304 -43.55 24.89 2.36
C ALA A 304 -44.85 25.65 2.72
N PRO A 305 -46.05 25.26 2.26
CA PRO A 305 -47.32 25.90 2.63
C PRO A 305 -47.73 25.71 4.10
N TYR A 306 -47.12 24.74 4.80
CA TYR A 306 -47.40 24.46 6.22
C TYR A 306 -46.41 25.15 7.16
N ARG A 307 -45.41 25.86 6.62
CA ARG A 307 -44.42 26.54 7.45
C ARG A 307 -45.02 27.74 8.17
N PRO A 308 -44.66 27.95 9.46
CA PRO A 308 -44.99 29.18 10.15
C PRO A 308 -44.24 30.37 9.51
N PRO A 309 -44.86 31.56 9.43
CA PRO A 309 -44.16 32.77 9.00
C PRO A 309 -42.94 33.04 9.87
N ALA A 310 -41.92 33.70 9.30
CA ALA A 310 -40.63 33.89 9.95
C ALA A 310 -40.70 34.57 11.34
N GLY A 311 -41.75 35.37 11.60
CA GLY A 311 -41.99 36.03 12.89
C GLY A 311 -42.56 35.12 13.99
N GLU A 312 -43.09 33.93 13.67
CA GLU A 312 -43.66 32.98 14.64
C GLU A 312 -42.65 31.94 15.15
N LEU A 313 -41.46 31.89 14.55
CA LEU A 313 -40.40 30.97 14.96
C LEU A 313 -39.69 31.49 16.22
N PRO A 314 -39.42 30.63 17.22
CA PRO A 314 -38.72 31.05 18.43
C PRO A 314 -37.35 31.68 18.08
N GLN A 315 -37.12 32.89 18.56
CA GLN A 315 -35.81 33.56 18.43
C GLN A 315 -34.79 32.97 19.41
N GLU A 316 -35.26 32.38 20.52
CA GLU A 316 -34.43 31.73 21.53
C GLU A 316 -34.66 30.22 21.51
N ILE A 317 -33.61 29.48 21.18
CA ILE A 317 -33.57 28.01 21.23
C ILE A 317 -32.52 27.65 22.30
N PRO A 318 -32.87 26.93 23.38
CA PRO A 318 -31.96 26.63 24.47
C PRO A 318 -30.61 26.08 23.97
N GLY A 319 -29.52 26.82 24.23
CA GLY A 319 -28.15 26.46 23.85
C GLY A 319 -27.78 26.66 22.38
N ARG A 320 -28.68 27.18 21.52
CA ARG A 320 -28.44 27.41 20.07
C ARG A 320 -29.13 28.65 19.52
N SER A 321 -29.44 29.64 20.36
CA SER A 321 -29.99 30.92 19.92
C SER A 321 -29.12 31.52 18.82
N HIS A 322 -29.73 31.97 17.71
CA HIS A 322 -29.08 32.51 16.50
C HIS A 322 -28.40 31.49 15.56
N ASP A 323 -28.51 30.18 15.75
CA ASP A 323 -28.10 29.20 14.72
C ASP A 323 -29.22 29.05 13.66
N PRO A 324 -29.01 29.52 12.41
CA PRO A 324 -30.05 29.47 11.38
C PRO A 324 -30.45 28.02 11.04
N ALA A 325 -29.59 27.02 11.27
CA ALA A 325 -29.94 25.61 11.06
C ALA A 325 -30.87 25.08 12.18
N ALA A 326 -30.81 25.65 13.38
CA ALA A 326 -31.71 25.32 14.47
C ALA A 326 -33.10 25.92 14.26
N THR A 327 -33.17 27.19 13.84
CA THR A 327 -34.43 27.84 13.43
C THR A 327 -35.11 27.07 12.30
N GLU A 328 -34.32 26.65 11.31
CA GLU A 328 -34.79 25.82 10.19
C GLU A 328 -35.34 24.46 10.65
N ALA A 329 -34.64 23.77 11.55
CA ALA A 329 -35.09 22.49 12.11
C ALA A 329 -36.42 22.62 12.88
N VAL A 330 -36.60 23.69 13.68
CA VAL A 330 -37.87 23.97 14.38
C VAL A 330 -38.99 24.26 13.39
N GLY A 331 -38.71 25.02 12.32
CA GLY A 331 -39.67 25.28 11.25
C GLY A 331 -40.15 23.99 10.56
N ILE A 332 -39.23 23.06 10.29
CA ILE A 332 -39.56 21.75 9.71
C ILE A 332 -40.45 20.93 10.65
N VAL A 333 -40.11 20.84 11.93
CA VAL A 333 -40.89 20.07 12.92
C VAL A 333 -42.30 20.64 13.09
N ARG A 334 -42.46 21.96 13.15
CA ARG A 334 -43.77 22.61 13.23
C ARG A 334 -44.60 22.38 11.97
N ALA A 335 -44.00 22.52 10.78
CA ALA A 335 -44.69 22.25 9.52
C ALA A 335 -45.16 20.79 9.43
N LEU A 336 -44.35 19.83 9.87
CA LEU A 336 -44.72 18.43 9.97
C LEU A 336 -45.88 18.19 10.94
N HIS A 337 -45.90 18.89 12.08
CA HIS A 337 -46.99 18.78 13.04
C HIS A 337 -48.31 19.29 12.44
N ARG A 338 -48.31 20.48 11.82
CA ARG A 338 -49.49 21.07 11.14
C ARG A 338 -50.01 20.17 10.02
N TRP A 339 -49.10 19.60 9.22
CA TRP A 339 -49.47 18.66 8.17
C TRP A 339 -50.09 17.38 8.75
N ARG A 340 -49.51 16.79 9.81
CA ARG A 340 -50.04 15.58 10.46
C ARG A 340 -51.37 15.80 11.19
N SER A 341 -51.60 17.00 11.73
CA SER A 341 -52.88 17.37 12.36
C SER A 341 -54.00 17.62 11.35
N GLY A 342 -53.70 17.62 10.05
CA GLY A 342 -54.68 17.86 8.99
C GLY A 342 -55.09 19.33 8.86
N GLU A 343 -54.28 20.27 9.35
CA GLU A 343 -54.53 21.70 9.15
C GLU A 343 -54.52 22.04 7.65
N SER A 344 -55.32 23.04 7.25
CA SER A 344 -55.36 23.47 5.84
C SER A 344 -54.06 24.22 5.48
N PRO A 345 -53.50 24.00 4.28
CA PRO A 345 -52.29 24.69 3.86
C PRO A 345 -52.51 26.20 3.80
N VAL A 346 -51.54 26.97 4.31
CA VAL A 346 -51.59 28.42 4.23
C VAL A 346 -51.20 28.82 2.82
N VAL A 347 -52.17 29.21 2.00
CA VAL A 347 -51.92 29.71 0.65
C VAL A 347 -51.26 31.08 0.76
N TRP A 348 -49.94 31.12 0.61
CA TRP A 348 -49.21 32.36 0.44
C TRP A 348 -49.00 32.60 -1.06
N VAL A 349 -49.44 33.76 -1.56
CA VAL A 349 -49.14 34.20 -2.93
C VAL A 349 -47.62 34.41 -3.02
N PRO A 350 -46.85 33.65 -3.82
CA PRO A 350 -45.41 33.77 -3.82
C PRO A 350 -44.98 35.14 -4.37
N ARG A 351 -44.09 35.84 -3.65
CA ARG A 351 -43.31 36.93 -4.25
C ARG A 351 -42.32 36.30 -5.23
N ALA A 352 -42.26 36.80 -6.48
CA ALA A 352 -41.33 36.30 -7.49
C ALA A 352 -39.89 36.30 -6.94
N PRO A 353 -39.16 35.18 -6.99
CA PRO A 353 -37.81 35.12 -6.45
C PRO A 353 -36.88 36.04 -7.26
N THR A 354 -36.08 36.85 -6.57
CA THR A 354 -34.91 37.47 -7.17
C THR A 354 -33.91 36.37 -7.53
N PRO A 355 -33.33 36.36 -8.74
CA PRO A 355 -32.42 35.29 -9.15
C PRO A 355 -31.13 35.39 -8.34
N THR A 356 -31.04 34.61 -7.26
CA THR A 356 -29.79 34.31 -6.56
C THR A 356 -29.03 33.23 -7.31
N GLU A 357 -27.70 33.32 -7.28
CA GLU A 357 -26.78 32.38 -7.92
C GLU A 357 -27.16 30.92 -7.61
N PRO A 358 -27.02 30.00 -8.59
CA PRO A 358 -27.24 28.58 -8.36
C PRO A 358 -26.33 28.11 -7.22
N ALA A 359 -26.91 27.77 -6.07
CA ALA A 359 -26.18 27.28 -4.92
C ALA A 359 -25.37 26.04 -5.31
N ASP A 360 -24.06 26.07 -5.09
CA ASP A 360 -23.19 24.92 -5.27
C ASP A 360 -23.76 23.70 -4.50
N PRO A 361 -24.01 22.55 -5.16
CA PRO A 361 -24.56 21.35 -4.52
C PRO A 361 -23.80 20.92 -3.27
N SER A 362 -22.49 21.20 -3.20
CA SER A 362 -21.67 20.87 -2.02
C SER A 362 -22.03 21.71 -0.80
N THR A 363 -22.38 22.99 -1.02
CA THR A 363 -22.81 23.94 0.01
C THR A 363 -24.22 23.60 0.53
N GLU A 364 -25.13 23.20 -0.38
CA GLU A 364 -26.48 22.73 -0.03
C GLU A 364 -26.43 21.46 0.83
N ILE A 365 -25.62 20.47 0.45
CA ILE A 365 -25.44 19.24 1.24
C ILE A 365 -24.86 19.55 2.63
N ALA A 366 -23.91 20.49 2.73
CA ALA A 366 -23.36 20.91 4.01
C ALA A 366 -24.42 21.59 4.90
N TRP A 367 -25.33 22.38 4.31
CA TRP A 367 -26.48 22.96 5.00
C TRP A 367 -27.44 21.88 5.54
N LEU A 368 -27.89 20.97 4.68
CA LEU A 368 -28.80 19.89 5.07
C LEU A 368 -28.22 19.00 6.18
N LYS A 369 -26.91 18.74 6.16
CA LYS A 369 -26.24 17.99 7.24
C LYS A 369 -26.25 18.71 8.58
N ARG A 370 -26.19 20.04 8.60
CA ARG A 370 -26.32 20.83 9.85
C ARG A 370 -27.73 20.70 10.41
N VAL A 371 -28.75 20.90 9.57
CA VAL A 371 -30.16 20.75 9.94
C VAL A 371 -30.45 19.33 10.44
N ALA A 372 -30.01 18.30 9.71
CA ALA A 372 -30.21 16.89 10.07
C ALA A 372 -29.58 16.49 11.41
N ARG A 373 -28.49 17.15 11.81
CA ARG A 373 -27.85 16.92 13.11
C ARG A 373 -28.65 17.52 14.27
N ILE A 374 -29.35 18.62 14.02
CA ILE A 374 -30.12 19.36 15.04
C ILE A 374 -31.53 18.80 15.18
N LEU A 375 -32.13 18.33 14.09
CA LEU A 375 -33.52 17.87 14.04
C LEU A 375 -33.92 16.88 15.15
N PRO A 376 -33.12 15.84 15.51
CA PRO A 376 -33.50 14.90 16.56
C PRO A 376 -33.63 15.55 17.93
N THR A 377 -32.80 16.56 18.23
CA THR A 377 -32.86 17.29 19.52
C THR A 377 -34.11 18.15 19.68
N VAL A 378 -34.79 18.46 18.57
CA VAL A 378 -36.07 19.19 18.54
C VAL A 378 -37.25 18.22 18.55
N ASN A 379 -37.06 16.98 18.08
CA ASN A 379 -38.12 15.99 17.86
C ASN A 379 -38.39 15.04 19.06
N THR A 380 -37.53 15.01 20.09
CA THR A 380 -37.63 14.07 21.23
C THR A 380 -38.80 14.30 22.20
N SER A 381 -39.73 15.21 21.90
CA SER A 381 -40.87 15.51 22.78
C SER A 381 -42.09 14.59 22.57
N THR A 382 -42.01 13.53 21.76
CA THR A 382 -43.17 12.62 21.49
C THR A 382 -42.75 11.15 21.29
N PRO A 383 -43.38 10.14 21.95
CA PRO A 383 -42.95 8.73 21.86
C PRO A 383 -43.49 7.98 20.62
N GLN A 384 -42.72 7.02 20.09
CA GLN A 384 -43.13 6.04 19.06
C GLN A 384 -42.92 4.58 19.55
N THR A 385 -43.85 3.68 19.21
CA THR A 385 -43.86 2.24 19.59
C THR A 385 -43.26 1.34 18.50
N PRO A 386 -42.42 0.32 18.79
CA PRO A 386 -41.81 -0.53 17.76
C PRO A 386 -42.49 -1.91 17.57
N LEU A 387 -42.48 -2.42 16.33
CA LEU A 387 -42.86 -3.78 15.92
C LEU A 387 -41.62 -4.65 15.65
N ASN A 388 -41.71 -5.94 15.98
CA ASN A 388 -40.62 -6.93 15.94
C ASN A 388 -40.94 -8.06 14.94
N PRO A 389 -39.97 -8.62 14.19
CA PRO A 389 -40.17 -9.90 13.50
C PRO A 389 -39.14 -10.98 13.88
N THR A 390 -39.63 -12.17 14.21
CA THR A 390 -38.86 -13.41 14.41
C THR A 390 -38.80 -14.25 13.13
N ARG A 391 -37.65 -14.89 12.86
CA ARG A 391 -37.55 -16.01 11.89
C ARG A 391 -36.47 -17.01 12.33
N THR A 392 -36.87 -18.27 12.54
CA THR A 392 -36.00 -19.38 12.96
C THR A 392 -35.72 -20.34 11.79
N ARG A 393 -34.44 -20.68 11.54
CA ARG A 393 -33.98 -21.75 10.62
C ARG A 393 -33.51 -23.00 11.40
N SER A 394 -33.64 -24.20 10.82
CA SER A 394 -33.54 -25.53 11.45
C SER A 394 -32.20 -25.88 12.15
N ARG A 395 -32.25 -26.82 13.11
CA ARG A 395 -31.23 -27.14 14.13
C ARG A 395 -30.07 -28.05 13.64
N THR A 396 -30.25 -28.84 12.58
CA THR A 396 -29.24 -29.76 12.02
C THR A 396 -28.26 -29.07 11.07
N ALA A 397 -28.71 -28.06 10.31
CA ALA A 397 -27.83 -27.17 9.57
C ALA A 397 -26.90 -26.37 10.52
N ARG A 398 -27.37 -26.08 11.74
CA ARG A 398 -26.63 -25.30 12.74
C ARG A 398 -25.38 -26.00 13.28
N ILE A 399 -25.38 -27.33 13.45
CA ILE A 399 -24.25 -28.04 14.10
C ILE A 399 -23.05 -28.16 13.16
N GLY A 400 -23.27 -28.56 11.89
CA GLY A 400 -22.20 -28.61 10.89
C GLY A 400 -21.62 -27.22 10.59
N THR A 401 -22.46 -26.18 10.52
CA THR A 401 -21.98 -24.80 10.38
C THR A 401 -21.25 -24.33 11.64
N ALA A 402 -21.71 -24.70 12.84
CA ALA A 402 -21.08 -24.26 14.09
C ALA A 402 -19.67 -24.84 14.25
N CYS A 403 -19.45 -26.13 13.96
CA CYS A 403 -18.11 -26.72 13.99
C CYS A 403 -17.18 -26.10 12.94
N ALA A 404 -17.71 -25.81 11.73
CA ALA A 404 -16.92 -25.16 10.68
C ALA A 404 -16.55 -23.71 11.05
N HIS A 405 -17.47 -22.95 11.66
CA HIS A 405 -17.20 -21.61 12.17
C HIS A 405 -16.19 -21.63 13.33
N LEU A 406 -16.33 -22.55 14.29
CA LEU A 406 -15.40 -22.70 15.40
C LEU A 406 -13.98 -22.99 14.91
N LEU A 407 -13.80 -23.95 14.00
CA LEU A 407 -12.49 -24.25 13.41
C LEU A 407 -11.91 -23.06 12.63
N THR A 408 -12.75 -22.31 11.90
CA THR A 408 -12.31 -21.12 11.17
C THR A 408 -11.86 -20.01 12.11
N GLU A 409 -12.54 -19.81 13.25
CA GLU A 409 -12.20 -18.74 14.19
C GLU A 409 -10.99 -19.09 15.07
N VAL A 410 -10.92 -20.32 15.60
CA VAL A 410 -9.85 -20.78 16.48
C VAL A 410 -8.52 -20.91 15.73
N PHE A 411 -8.55 -21.42 14.51
CA PHE A 411 -7.37 -21.56 13.66
C PHE A 411 -7.30 -20.48 12.58
N ALA A 412 -7.90 -19.33 12.85
CA ALA A 412 -7.76 -18.18 11.99
C ALA A 412 -6.27 -17.80 11.88
N PRO A 413 -5.80 -17.32 10.72
CA PRO A 413 -4.39 -17.00 10.49
C PRO A 413 -3.80 -16.10 11.58
N TRP A 414 -4.56 -15.14 12.08
CA TRP A 414 -4.09 -14.20 13.10
C TRP A 414 -3.72 -14.89 14.43
N VAL A 415 -4.39 -16.00 14.78
CA VAL A 415 -4.10 -16.81 15.97
C VAL A 415 -2.81 -17.61 15.77
N LEU A 416 -2.67 -18.28 14.63
CA LEU A 416 -1.45 -19.03 14.30
C LEU A 416 -0.23 -18.11 14.21
N VAL A 417 -0.39 -16.94 13.60
CA VAL A 417 0.65 -15.90 13.46
C VAL A 417 0.94 -15.20 14.80
N LEU A 418 0.06 -15.30 15.79
CA LEU A 418 0.35 -14.86 17.16
C LEU A 418 1.15 -15.91 17.95
N LEU A 419 0.79 -17.19 17.83
CA LEU A 419 1.38 -18.27 18.62
C LEU A 419 2.71 -18.79 18.05
N LEU A 420 2.81 -18.93 16.74
CA LEU A 420 3.99 -19.50 16.08
C LEU A 420 5.28 -18.72 16.39
N PRO A 421 5.31 -17.37 16.32
CA PRO A 421 6.53 -16.63 16.65
C PRO A 421 6.93 -16.76 18.11
N LEU A 422 5.97 -16.88 19.03
CA LEU A 422 6.26 -17.13 20.45
C LEU A 422 6.90 -18.51 20.66
N MET A 423 6.43 -19.53 19.96
CA MET A 423 7.03 -20.86 20.00
C MET A 423 8.45 -20.82 19.42
N VAL A 424 8.64 -20.29 18.22
CA VAL A 424 9.98 -20.19 17.61
C VAL A 424 10.92 -19.34 18.49
N ALA A 425 10.43 -18.24 19.08
CA ALA A 425 11.20 -17.41 19.99
C ALA A 425 11.60 -18.19 21.26
N ARG A 426 10.73 -19.05 21.79
CA ARG A 426 11.04 -19.89 22.96
C ARG A 426 12.15 -20.88 22.67
N GLN A 427 12.22 -21.41 21.45
CA GLN A 427 13.32 -22.27 21.04
C GLN A 427 14.62 -21.48 20.80
N ALA A 428 14.50 -20.26 20.29
CA ALA A 428 15.63 -19.41 19.93
C ALA A 428 16.22 -18.59 21.09
N THR A 429 15.55 -18.54 22.24
CA THR A 429 15.95 -17.70 23.38
C THR A 429 15.87 -18.47 24.69
N GLU A 430 16.78 -18.18 25.62
CA GLU A 430 16.84 -18.85 26.91
C GLU A 430 16.06 -18.13 28.02
N THR A 431 15.64 -16.88 27.79
CA THR A 431 14.97 -16.04 28.79
C THR A 431 13.55 -15.69 28.38
N LEU A 432 12.62 -15.70 29.34
CA LEU A 432 11.20 -15.39 29.11
C LEU A 432 10.99 -14.00 28.52
N LEU A 433 11.75 -13.00 28.99
CA LEU A 433 11.62 -11.63 28.50
C LEU A 433 12.02 -11.53 27.02
N ALA A 434 13.09 -12.20 26.59
CA ALA A 434 13.51 -12.22 25.19
C ALA A 434 12.53 -13.02 24.32
N THR A 435 12.01 -14.14 24.81
CA THR A 435 10.95 -14.91 24.12
C THR A 435 9.74 -14.03 23.84
N LEU A 436 9.26 -13.34 24.88
CA LEU A 436 8.08 -12.48 24.78
C LEU A 436 8.35 -11.25 23.92
N SER A 437 9.49 -10.57 24.08
CA SER A 437 9.78 -9.35 23.33
C SER A 437 9.87 -9.62 21.83
N TRP A 438 10.62 -10.63 21.42
CA TRP A 438 10.80 -10.93 20.01
C TRP A 438 9.59 -11.61 19.38
N GLY A 439 9.00 -12.59 20.06
CA GLY A 439 7.79 -13.26 19.57
C GLY A 439 6.62 -12.28 19.46
N LEU A 440 6.45 -11.38 20.43
CA LEU A 440 5.40 -10.36 20.37
C LEU A 440 5.70 -9.29 19.32
N LEU A 441 6.97 -8.93 19.06
CA LEU A 441 7.32 -8.01 17.97
C LEU A 441 6.87 -8.55 16.61
N VAL A 442 7.17 -9.82 16.32
CA VAL A 442 6.71 -10.50 15.09
C VAL A 442 5.19 -10.57 15.06
N ALA A 443 4.56 -11.03 16.15
CA ALA A 443 3.10 -11.13 16.21
C ALA A 443 2.39 -9.76 16.08
N LEU A 444 2.97 -8.70 16.64
CA LEU A 444 2.44 -7.34 16.58
C LEU A 444 2.47 -6.82 15.15
N THR A 445 3.62 -6.96 14.49
CA THR A 445 3.88 -6.43 13.16
C THR A 445 3.20 -7.25 12.06
N SER A 446 3.14 -8.57 12.22
CA SER A 446 2.62 -9.48 11.19
C SER A 446 1.18 -9.96 11.44
N SER A 447 0.57 -9.67 12.60
CA SER A 447 -0.83 -10.05 12.92
C SER A 447 -1.64 -8.92 13.54
N LEU A 448 -1.26 -8.44 14.72
CA LEU A 448 -2.13 -7.58 15.55
C LEU A 448 -2.35 -6.20 14.93
N LEU A 449 -1.30 -5.55 14.40
CA LEU A 449 -1.41 -4.25 13.73
C LEU A 449 -2.30 -4.34 12.48
N PRO A 450 -2.07 -5.25 11.53
CA PRO A 450 -2.95 -5.45 10.38
C PRO A 450 -4.38 -5.77 10.78
N MET A 451 -4.57 -6.66 11.76
CA MET A 451 -5.89 -7.05 12.21
C MET A 451 -6.62 -5.89 12.90
N GLY A 452 -5.92 -5.06 13.67
CA GLY A 452 -6.45 -3.83 14.26
C GLY A 452 -6.96 -2.86 13.19
N VAL A 453 -6.21 -2.66 12.11
CA VAL A 453 -6.63 -1.85 10.96
C VAL A 453 -7.85 -2.49 10.26
N ILE A 454 -7.86 -3.81 10.13
CA ILE A 454 -8.96 -4.57 9.52
C ILE A 454 -10.26 -4.43 10.32
N VAL A 455 -10.20 -4.69 11.62
CA VAL A 455 -11.34 -4.62 12.54
C VAL A 455 -11.84 -3.19 12.67
N TRP A 456 -10.94 -2.20 12.72
CA TRP A 456 -11.32 -0.80 12.69
C TRP A 456 -12.03 -0.42 11.38
N GLY A 457 -11.54 -0.92 10.25
CA GLY A 457 -12.20 -0.78 8.94
C GLY A 457 -13.60 -1.41 8.93
N ALA A 458 -13.76 -2.61 9.47
CA ALA A 458 -15.05 -3.29 9.57
C ALA A 458 -16.03 -2.56 10.51
N ARG A 459 -15.58 -2.19 11.72
CA ARG A 459 -16.42 -1.50 12.74
C ARG A 459 -16.87 -0.10 12.33
N THR A 460 -16.13 0.55 11.43
CA THR A 460 -16.52 1.85 10.88
C THR A 460 -17.47 1.75 9.68
N GLY A 461 -17.99 0.55 9.38
CA GLY A 461 -18.94 0.31 8.27
C GLY A 461 -18.30 0.48 6.89
N ARG A 462 -16.97 0.60 6.79
CA ARG A 462 -16.27 0.75 5.51
C ARG A 462 -16.36 -0.52 4.65
N TRP A 463 -16.55 -1.69 5.28
CA TRP A 463 -16.39 -3.01 4.67
C TRP A 463 -17.64 -3.90 4.75
N ASP A 464 -18.84 -3.32 4.81
CA ASP A 464 -20.08 -4.10 4.87
C ASP A 464 -20.47 -4.78 3.53
N GLY A 465 -20.72 -6.08 3.63
CA GLY A 465 -21.69 -6.87 2.85
C GLY A 465 -21.31 -7.33 1.44
N HIS A 466 -20.79 -6.46 0.57
CA HIS A 466 -20.59 -6.81 -0.85
C HIS A 466 -19.18 -6.46 -1.39
N HIS A 467 -18.53 -5.43 -0.85
CA HIS A 467 -17.24 -4.93 -1.35
C HIS A 467 -16.01 -5.74 -0.88
N VAL A 468 -16.16 -6.69 0.04
CA VAL A 468 -15.06 -7.60 0.48
C VAL A 468 -14.93 -8.82 -0.47
N ARG A 469 -15.93 -9.02 -1.35
CA ARG A 469 -15.83 -9.96 -2.48
C ARG A 469 -15.14 -9.36 -3.71
N ASP A 470 -15.03 -8.03 -3.79
CA ASP A 470 -14.28 -7.34 -4.85
C ASP A 470 -12.77 -7.37 -4.60
N ARG A 471 -12.00 -7.70 -5.64
CA ARG A 471 -10.52 -7.81 -5.59
C ARG A 471 -9.86 -6.53 -5.05
N ALA A 472 -10.46 -5.37 -5.27
CA ALA A 472 -9.99 -4.07 -4.80
C ALA A 472 -10.14 -3.84 -3.28
N GLY A 473 -11.15 -4.45 -2.64
CA GLY A 473 -11.37 -4.33 -1.19
C GLY A 473 -10.34 -5.09 -0.34
N ARG A 474 -9.63 -6.05 -0.94
CA ARG A 474 -8.61 -6.88 -0.28
C ARG A 474 -7.21 -6.31 -0.36
N LEU A 475 -6.97 -5.35 -1.27
CA LEU A 475 -5.65 -4.78 -1.50
C LEU A 475 -5.16 -3.95 -0.30
N VAL A 476 -6.05 -3.17 0.33
CA VAL A 476 -5.67 -2.34 1.49
C VAL A 476 -5.25 -3.20 2.70
N PRO A 477 -6.05 -4.18 3.16
CA PRO A 477 -5.61 -5.13 4.19
C PRO A 477 -4.27 -5.80 3.85
N PHE A 478 -4.11 -6.21 2.59
CA PHE A 478 -2.90 -6.89 2.14
C PHE A 478 -1.67 -5.98 2.16
N LEU A 479 -1.78 -4.74 1.69
CA LEU A 479 -0.67 -3.77 1.71
C LEU A 479 -0.29 -3.36 3.13
N VAL A 480 -1.27 -3.21 4.02
CA VAL A 480 -1.01 -2.94 5.44
C VAL A 480 -0.26 -4.11 6.06
N LEU A 481 -0.74 -5.34 5.86
CA LEU A 481 -0.10 -6.56 6.33
C LEU A 481 1.33 -6.72 5.78
N LEU A 482 1.53 -6.52 4.48
CA LEU A 482 2.85 -6.61 3.86
C LEU A 482 3.79 -5.52 4.38
N GLY A 483 3.33 -4.28 4.44
CA GLY A 483 4.14 -3.14 4.90
C GLY A 483 4.53 -3.26 6.37
N SER A 484 3.60 -3.68 7.24
CA SER A 484 3.90 -3.88 8.66
C SER A 484 4.80 -5.09 8.89
N SER A 485 4.65 -6.18 8.14
CA SER A 485 5.55 -7.35 8.24
C SER A 485 6.96 -7.01 7.76
N VAL A 486 7.12 -6.27 6.66
CA VAL A 486 8.44 -5.80 6.19
C VAL A 486 9.10 -4.84 7.19
N LEU A 487 8.30 -3.99 7.85
CA LEU A 487 8.78 -3.16 8.95
C LEU A 487 9.24 -4.02 10.14
N GLY A 488 8.47 -5.05 10.49
CA GLY A 488 8.83 -6.04 11.51
C GLY A 488 10.18 -6.70 11.23
N LEU A 489 10.38 -7.19 10.01
CA LEU A 489 11.64 -7.76 9.56
C LEU A 489 12.80 -6.77 9.69
N GLY A 490 12.59 -5.51 9.28
CA GLY A 490 13.58 -4.45 9.44
C GLY A 490 13.96 -4.20 10.89
N LEU A 491 12.98 -4.21 11.80
CA LEU A 491 13.21 -4.07 13.25
C LEU A 491 13.94 -5.28 13.84
N LEU A 492 13.60 -6.50 13.43
CA LEU A 492 14.30 -7.71 13.88
C LEU A 492 15.79 -7.67 13.51
N VAL A 493 16.10 -7.25 12.28
CA VAL A 493 17.48 -7.10 11.80
C VAL A 493 18.19 -5.97 12.53
N ALA A 494 17.55 -4.80 12.66
CA ALA A 494 18.17 -3.63 13.29
C ALA A 494 18.43 -3.81 14.79
N LEU A 495 17.57 -4.54 15.49
CA LEU A 495 17.67 -4.77 16.93
C LEU A 495 18.48 -6.05 17.28
N GLY A 496 18.97 -6.79 16.28
CA GLY A 496 19.81 -7.98 16.50
C GLY A 496 19.05 -9.21 17.02
N SER A 497 17.85 -9.47 16.49
CA SER A 497 17.04 -10.64 16.85
C SER A 497 17.72 -11.97 16.49
N PRO A 498 17.45 -13.07 17.23
CA PRO A 498 17.93 -14.40 16.86
C PRO A 498 17.56 -14.78 15.42
N TRP A 499 18.49 -15.44 14.72
CA TRP A 499 18.33 -15.79 13.31
C TRP A 499 17.05 -16.56 12.99
N MET A 500 16.62 -17.47 13.89
CA MET A 500 15.39 -18.24 13.72
C MET A 500 14.15 -17.36 13.56
N LEU A 501 14.10 -16.18 14.18
CA LEU A 501 12.97 -15.26 14.04
C LEU A 501 13.06 -14.39 12.79
N ILE A 502 14.28 -14.01 12.39
CA ILE A 502 14.51 -13.35 11.10
C ILE A 502 14.11 -14.29 9.95
N ALA A 503 14.53 -15.56 10.00
CA ALA A 503 14.16 -16.58 9.03
C ALA A 503 12.65 -16.84 8.99
N LEU A 504 12.00 -16.87 10.16
CA LEU A 504 10.55 -16.99 10.28
C LEU A 504 9.85 -15.84 9.57
N ASP A 505 10.21 -14.60 9.87
CA ASP A 505 9.53 -13.42 9.34
C ASP A 505 9.81 -13.21 7.83
N ILE A 506 11.03 -13.51 7.34
CA ILE A 506 11.33 -13.61 5.91
C ILE A 506 10.35 -14.55 5.22
N THR A 507 10.16 -15.73 5.82
CA THR A 507 9.32 -16.77 5.24
C THR A 507 7.83 -16.39 5.27
N MET A 508 7.38 -15.68 6.32
CA MET A 508 6.04 -15.11 6.39
C MET A 508 5.82 -14.04 5.30
N VAL A 509 6.77 -13.14 5.08
CA VAL A 509 6.73 -12.13 4.01
C VAL A 509 6.70 -12.80 2.63
N LEU A 510 7.55 -13.80 2.37
CA LEU A 510 7.56 -14.53 1.10
C LEU A 510 6.25 -15.29 0.85
N THR A 511 5.71 -15.95 1.87
CA THR A 511 4.42 -16.65 1.78
C THR A 511 3.29 -15.67 1.48
N LEU A 512 3.29 -14.51 2.13
CA LEU A 512 2.34 -13.44 1.87
C LEU A 512 2.44 -12.91 0.43
N LEU A 513 3.66 -12.68 -0.07
CA LEU A 513 3.89 -12.23 -1.45
C LEU A 513 3.39 -13.26 -2.46
N VAL A 514 3.75 -14.55 -2.29
CA VAL A 514 3.33 -15.62 -3.19
C VAL A 514 1.81 -15.77 -3.19
N THR A 515 1.20 -15.89 -2.01
CA THR A 515 -0.26 -16.03 -1.89
C THR A 515 -0.98 -14.78 -2.40
N GLY A 516 -0.42 -13.59 -2.18
CA GLY A 516 -0.93 -12.32 -2.71
C GLY A 516 -0.92 -12.25 -4.22
N VAL A 517 0.22 -12.57 -4.85
CA VAL A 517 0.38 -12.61 -6.31
C VAL A 517 -0.61 -13.59 -6.92
N VAL A 518 -0.70 -14.82 -6.38
CA VAL A 518 -1.69 -15.80 -6.87
C VAL A 518 -3.11 -15.25 -6.73
N THR A 519 -3.45 -14.64 -5.60
CA THR A 519 -4.78 -14.06 -5.32
C THR A 519 -5.22 -12.96 -6.30
N VAL A 520 -4.27 -12.27 -6.95
CA VAL A 520 -4.60 -11.27 -8.01
C VAL A 520 -5.35 -11.94 -9.18
N TRP A 521 -4.94 -13.16 -9.54
CA TRP A 521 -5.45 -13.90 -10.69
C TRP A 521 -6.49 -14.93 -10.28
N TRP A 522 -6.25 -15.62 -9.16
CA TRP A 522 -7.04 -16.74 -8.68
C TRP A 522 -7.02 -16.84 -7.14
N LYS A 523 -8.19 -16.83 -6.50
CA LYS A 523 -8.33 -16.75 -5.04
C LYS A 523 -7.69 -17.98 -4.35
N ILE A 524 -6.64 -17.80 -3.55
CA ILE A 524 -6.02 -18.88 -2.75
C ILE A 524 -6.49 -18.84 -1.29
N SER A 525 -6.45 -19.96 -0.58
CA SER A 525 -6.79 -20.04 0.84
C SER A 525 -5.58 -19.72 1.73
N MET A 526 -5.55 -18.53 2.35
CA MET A 526 -4.50 -18.18 3.33
C MET A 526 -4.59 -19.00 4.62
N HIS A 527 -5.77 -19.49 5.01
CA HIS A 527 -5.92 -20.31 6.21
C HIS A 527 -5.11 -21.61 6.10
N THR A 528 -5.19 -22.26 4.95
CA THR A 528 -4.49 -23.53 4.72
C THR A 528 -3.02 -23.32 4.41
N ALA A 529 -2.65 -22.20 3.79
CA ALA A 529 -1.25 -21.82 3.62
C ALA A 529 -0.53 -21.57 4.95
N VAL A 530 -1.10 -20.75 5.83
CA VAL A 530 -0.50 -20.47 7.15
C VAL A 530 -0.44 -21.74 7.98
N ALA A 531 -1.53 -22.51 8.07
CA ALA A 531 -1.56 -23.74 8.86
C ALA A 531 -0.54 -24.78 8.37
N ALA A 532 -0.45 -25.02 7.06
CA ALA A 532 0.52 -25.96 6.50
C ALA A 532 1.96 -25.52 6.75
N GLY A 533 2.26 -24.24 6.54
CA GLY A 533 3.58 -23.67 6.84
C GLY A 533 3.94 -23.80 8.32
N SER A 534 3.00 -23.51 9.23
CA SER A 534 3.21 -23.65 10.68
C SER A 534 3.57 -25.08 11.08
N VAL A 535 2.91 -26.10 10.51
CA VAL A 535 3.23 -27.51 10.81
C VAL A 535 4.67 -27.84 10.40
N VAL A 536 5.10 -27.42 9.21
CA VAL A 536 6.48 -27.67 8.75
C VAL A 536 7.49 -26.91 9.61
N ILE A 537 7.24 -25.63 9.90
CA ILE A 537 8.10 -24.81 10.76
C ILE A 537 8.25 -25.48 12.13
N LEU A 538 7.16 -25.90 12.76
CA LEU A 538 7.22 -26.59 14.05
C LEU A 538 7.95 -27.94 13.97
N ALA A 539 7.78 -28.69 12.87
CA ALA A 539 8.50 -29.94 12.66
C ALA A 539 10.01 -29.74 12.51
N VAL A 540 10.43 -28.65 11.87
CA VAL A 540 11.85 -28.25 11.75
C VAL A 540 12.39 -27.77 13.10
N THR A 541 11.63 -26.92 13.81
CA THR A 541 12.07 -26.29 15.06
C THR A 541 12.12 -27.25 16.25
N TYR A 542 11.15 -28.17 16.36
CA TYR A 542 10.96 -29.04 17.54
C TYR A 542 11.04 -30.53 17.23
N GLY A 543 11.16 -30.92 15.95
CA GLY A 543 11.29 -32.30 15.51
C GLY A 543 10.04 -32.91 14.88
N ALA A 544 10.23 -34.08 14.25
CA ALA A 544 9.27 -34.72 13.36
C ALA A 544 7.90 -35.07 14.00
N GLY A 545 7.78 -35.10 15.33
CA GLY A 545 6.51 -35.36 16.02
C GLY A 545 5.40 -34.36 15.66
N TRP A 546 5.76 -33.13 15.26
CA TRP A 546 4.78 -32.12 14.84
C TRP A 546 4.08 -32.44 13.51
N TRP A 547 4.55 -33.40 12.72
CA TRP A 547 3.81 -33.91 11.56
C TRP A 547 2.46 -34.51 11.95
N ALA A 548 2.27 -34.92 13.21
CA ALA A 548 0.98 -35.35 13.75
C ALA A 548 -0.11 -34.26 13.67
N ALA A 549 0.25 -32.99 13.48
CA ALA A 549 -0.68 -31.88 13.25
C ALA A 549 -1.14 -31.75 11.78
N ALA A 550 -0.59 -32.51 10.83
CA ALA A 550 -1.02 -32.47 9.42
C ALA A 550 -2.53 -32.74 9.20
N PRO A 551 -3.20 -33.67 9.93
CA PRO A 551 -4.65 -33.85 9.83
C PRO A 551 -5.45 -32.59 10.19
N LEU A 552 -4.93 -31.73 11.07
CA LEU A 552 -5.56 -30.46 11.42
C LEU A 552 -5.60 -29.49 10.23
N VAL A 553 -4.55 -29.48 9.39
CA VAL A 553 -4.52 -28.69 8.15
C VAL A 553 -5.63 -29.14 7.20
N ALA A 554 -5.87 -30.46 7.11
CA ALA A 554 -6.97 -31.01 6.32
C ALA A 554 -8.33 -30.62 6.91
N ALA A 555 -8.49 -30.63 8.24
CA ALA A 555 -9.71 -30.19 8.92
C ALA A 555 -10.01 -28.69 8.71
N ILE A 556 -8.98 -27.83 8.76
CA ILE A 556 -9.09 -26.40 8.42
C ILE A 556 -9.50 -26.25 6.96
N GLY A 557 -8.86 -27.00 6.04
CA GLY A 557 -9.21 -27.01 4.62
C GLY A 557 -10.67 -27.40 4.38
N TRP A 558 -11.15 -28.46 5.01
CA TRP A 558 -12.55 -28.88 4.96
C TRP A 558 -13.50 -27.80 5.46
N SER A 559 -13.20 -27.15 6.59
CA SER A 559 -14.01 -26.05 7.13
C SER A 559 -14.18 -24.90 6.11
N ARG A 560 -13.11 -24.51 5.40
CA ARG A 560 -13.17 -23.44 4.39
C ARG A 560 -14.03 -23.79 3.17
N VAL A 561 -14.09 -25.07 2.81
CA VAL A 561 -14.98 -25.57 1.75
C VAL A 561 -16.42 -25.67 2.25
N ALA A 562 -16.63 -26.20 3.46
CA ALA A 562 -17.95 -26.37 4.07
C ALA A 562 -18.70 -25.04 4.30
N VAL A 563 -17.98 -23.95 4.61
CA VAL A 563 -18.54 -22.59 4.76
C VAL A 563 -18.78 -21.90 3.40
N ASN A 564 -18.51 -22.57 2.27
CA ASN A 564 -18.59 -22.03 0.90
C ASN A 564 -17.71 -20.79 0.67
N ASP A 565 -16.61 -20.68 1.41
CA ASP A 565 -15.65 -19.58 1.25
C ASP A 565 -14.58 -19.89 0.20
N HIS A 566 -14.22 -21.15 0.02
CA HIS A 566 -13.19 -21.59 -0.93
C HIS A 566 -13.57 -22.90 -1.63
N THR A 567 -12.99 -23.15 -2.81
CA THR A 567 -13.08 -24.47 -3.47
C THR A 567 -11.95 -25.39 -3.00
N SER A 568 -12.10 -26.70 -3.19
CA SER A 568 -11.06 -27.69 -2.86
C SER A 568 -9.71 -27.36 -3.51
N ALA A 569 -9.71 -26.97 -4.79
CA ALA A 569 -8.50 -26.55 -5.50
C ALA A 569 -7.80 -25.37 -4.80
N GLN A 570 -8.55 -24.35 -4.34
CA GLN A 570 -7.98 -23.18 -3.67
C GLN A 570 -7.36 -23.52 -2.31
N VAL A 571 -7.94 -24.50 -1.63
CA VAL A 571 -7.41 -25.06 -0.38
C VAL A 571 -6.13 -25.84 -0.63
N THR A 572 -6.12 -26.74 -1.61
CA THR A 572 -4.95 -27.56 -1.98
C THR A 572 -3.76 -26.71 -2.39
N VAL A 573 -3.96 -25.73 -3.28
CA VAL A 573 -2.87 -24.82 -3.70
C VAL A 573 -2.40 -23.95 -2.52
N GLY A 574 -3.31 -23.54 -1.63
CA GLY A 574 -2.96 -22.89 -0.37
C GLY A 574 -2.04 -23.75 0.48
N THR A 575 -2.39 -25.02 0.71
CA THR A 575 -1.57 -25.99 1.45
C THR A 575 -0.19 -26.17 0.81
N ILE A 576 -0.12 -26.37 -0.52
CA ILE A 576 1.15 -26.52 -1.23
C ILE A 576 2.03 -25.27 -1.08
N ALA A 577 1.47 -24.08 -1.28
CA ALA A 577 2.20 -22.82 -1.10
C ALA A 577 2.70 -22.67 0.34
N GLY A 578 1.86 -23.01 1.32
CA GLY A 578 2.23 -23.02 2.74
C GLY A 578 3.37 -23.98 3.05
N THR A 579 3.31 -25.22 2.57
CA THR A 579 4.35 -26.23 2.80
C THR A 579 5.66 -25.86 2.10
N LEU A 580 5.63 -25.48 0.83
CA LEU A 580 6.85 -25.22 0.05
C LEU A 580 7.48 -23.87 0.35
N VAL A 581 6.67 -22.81 0.37
CA VAL A 581 7.16 -21.44 0.60
C VAL A 581 7.24 -21.18 2.09
N GLY A 582 6.15 -21.40 2.83
CA GLY A 582 6.09 -21.13 4.27
C GLY A 582 6.95 -22.09 5.10
N GLY A 583 6.88 -23.38 4.83
CA GLY A 583 7.65 -24.39 5.53
C GLY A 583 9.05 -24.57 4.96
N GLY A 584 9.12 -24.81 3.65
CA GLY A 584 10.34 -25.20 2.96
C GLY A 584 11.41 -24.11 2.96
N VAL A 585 11.05 -22.84 2.78
CA VAL A 585 12.03 -21.74 2.88
C VAL A 585 12.59 -21.64 4.28
N TYR A 586 11.75 -21.76 5.32
CA TYR A 586 12.21 -21.76 6.70
C TYR A 586 13.20 -22.91 6.97
N ALA A 587 12.88 -24.11 6.48
CA ALA A 587 13.74 -25.30 6.60
C ALA A 587 15.08 -25.19 5.85
N VAL A 588 15.19 -24.31 4.86
CA VAL A 588 16.44 -24.03 4.15
C VAL A 588 17.25 -22.95 4.86
N LEU A 589 16.58 -22.04 5.57
CA LEU A 589 17.22 -20.93 6.26
C LEU A 589 17.75 -21.30 7.66
N VAL A 590 17.12 -22.28 8.32
CA VAL A 590 17.45 -22.78 9.66
C VAL A 590 17.90 -24.23 9.54
#